data_AF-A0A0M9UBZ1-F1
#
_entry.id   AF-A0A0M9UBZ1-F1
#
_cell.length_a   1.000
_cell.length_b   1.000
_cell.length_c   1.000
_cell.angle_alpha   90.00
_cell.angle_beta   90.00
_cell.angle_gamma   90.00
#
_symmetry.space_group_name_H-M   'P 1'
#
loop_
_entity.id
_entity.type
_entity.pdbx_description
1 polymer ?
#
loop_
_entity_poly.entity_id
_entity_poly.type
_entity_poly.pdbx_seq_one_letter_code
_entity_poly.pdbx_strand_id
1 'polypeptide(L)'
;MPQQNKSPLFDRIHIAPSVPTPPGRLRDAVLRHLSRLPRALRTLWAQHPRGVMAVDASAASAYLAEPTYWRHLHTAGLLLWHVDDVMQRREAFWEVVGAWLDHWLGSDATGAFFSEGARAPFVPEDAARRWQDVLALGYAEDLLGTQEPATLFRRGFARLMVSPRELDIADPQMARWFRTVVLNEAFWRAVQGVEK
;
A
#
# COMPACT_ATOMS: atom_id res chain seq x y z
N MET A 1 16.81 18.58 24.82
CA MET A 1 16.26 17.23 24.53
C MET A 1 15.82 17.20 23.07
N PRO A 2 16.39 16.34 22.21
CA PRO A 2 15.95 16.24 20.82
C PRO A 2 14.50 15.73 20.81
N GLN A 3 13.58 16.49 20.20
CA GLN A 3 12.24 16.00 19.92
C GLN A 3 12.38 14.78 19.01
N GLN A 4 12.04 13.59 19.51
CA GLN A 4 11.93 12.40 18.67
C GLN A 4 10.91 12.72 17.57
N ASN A 5 11.39 12.77 16.34
CA ASN A 5 10.60 13.09 15.16
C ASN A 5 9.64 11.91 14.93
N LYS A 6 8.47 11.93 15.58
CA LYS A 6 7.46 10.88 15.44
C LYS A 6 7.01 10.81 13.98
N SER A 7 6.90 9.60 13.44
CA SER A 7 6.38 9.38 12.09
C SER A 7 4.99 10.02 11.96
N PRO A 8 4.68 10.73 10.87
CA PRO A 8 3.37 11.37 10.70
C PRO A 8 2.23 10.34 10.57
N LEU A 9 2.56 9.07 10.33
CA LEU A 9 1.59 7.96 10.29
C LEU A 9 1.24 7.39 11.67
N PHE A 10 1.96 7.76 12.74
CA PHE A 10 1.80 7.12 14.06
C PHE A 10 0.35 7.21 14.57
N ASP A 11 -0.26 8.40 14.46
CA ASP A 11 -1.61 8.66 14.98
C ASP A 11 -2.73 8.02 14.14
N ARG A 12 -2.37 7.42 12.99
CA ARG A 12 -3.30 6.72 12.10
C ARG A 12 -3.38 5.22 12.35
N ILE A 13 -2.59 4.70 13.30
CA ILE A 13 -2.50 3.26 13.60
C ILE A 13 -3.29 2.94 14.87
N HIS A 14 -4.42 2.29 14.67
CA HIS A 14 -5.30 1.81 15.73
C HIS A 14 -5.05 0.32 16.00
N ILE A 15 -4.98 -0.04 17.27
CA ILE A 15 -4.74 -1.42 17.70
C ILE A 15 -5.97 -1.86 18.48
N ALA A 16 -6.57 -2.98 18.11
CA ALA A 16 -7.70 -3.52 18.85
C ALA A 16 -7.26 -3.97 20.25
N PRO A 17 -8.10 -3.77 21.29
CA PRO A 17 -7.81 -4.24 22.64
C PRO A 17 -7.66 -5.76 22.75
N SER A 18 -8.23 -6.51 21.79
CA SER A 18 -8.14 -7.97 21.69
C SER A 18 -6.74 -8.47 21.32
N VAL A 19 -5.83 -7.59 20.87
CA VAL A 19 -4.51 -8.01 20.43
C VAL A 19 -3.61 -8.22 21.66
N PRO A 20 -3.04 -9.43 21.88
CA PRO A 20 -2.23 -9.73 23.06
C PRO A 20 -0.85 -9.05 23.06
N THR A 21 -0.40 -8.55 21.91
CA THR A 21 0.89 -7.86 21.78
C THR A 21 0.75 -6.40 22.22
N PRO A 22 1.70 -5.86 23.01
CA PRO A 22 1.65 -4.46 23.45
C PRO A 22 1.46 -3.49 22.27
N PRO A 23 0.50 -2.54 22.35
CA PRO A 23 0.18 -1.65 21.23
C PRO A 23 1.38 -0.87 20.69
N GLY A 24 2.31 -0.43 21.55
CA GLY A 24 3.53 0.25 21.13
C GLY A 24 4.39 -0.61 20.20
N ARG A 25 4.61 -1.88 20.55
CA ARG A 25 5.41 -2.83 19.75
C ARG A 25 4.80 -3.07 18.37
N LEU A 26 3.48 -3.14 18.28
CA LEU A 26 2.77 -3.31 17.01
C LEU A 26 2.84 -2.07 16.14
N ARG A 27 2.63 -0.88 16.72
CA ARG A 27 2.81 0.38 15.99
C ARG A 27 4.22 0.49 15.44
N ASP A 28 5.22 0.18 16.24
CA ASP A 28 6.61 0.18 15.78
C ASP A 28 6.84 -0.85 14.66
N ALA A 29 6.21 -2.02 14.72
CA ALA A 29 6.30 -3.02 13.65
C ALA A 29 5.70 -2.52 12.33
N VAL A 30 4.48 -1.96 12.36
CA VAL A 30 3.84 -1.35 11.20
C VAL A 30 4.73 -0.23 10.64
N LEU A 31 5.20 0.69 11.49
CA LEU A 31 6.03 1.81 11.06
C LEU A 31 7.38 1.36 10.48
N ARG A 32 8.00 0.30 11.02
CA ARG A 32 9.21 -0.30 10.45
C ARG A 32 8.98 -0.92 9.08
N HIS A 33 7.82 -1.52 8.81
CA HIS A 33 7.52 -1.97 7.46
C HIS A 33 7.33 -0.77 6.54
N LEU A 34 6.47 0.16 6.92
CA LEU A 34 6.15 1.34 6.11
C LEU A 34 7.35 2.25 5.87
N SER A 35 8.39 2.24 6.72
CA SER A 35 9.61 3.04 6.50
C SER A 35 10.35 2.69 5.21
N ARG A 36 10.02 1.57 4.57
CA ARG A 36 10.52 1.17 3.25
C ARG A 36 9.85 1.90 2.09
N LEU A 37 8.72 2.56 2.34
CA LEU A 37 8.07 3.43 1.37
C LEU A 37 8.77 4.78 1.29
N PRO A 38 8.70 5.46 0.13
CA PRO A 38 9.16 6.83 -0.02
C PRO A 38 8.65 7.75 1.10
N ARG A 39 9.49 8.67 1.55
CA ARG A 39 9.13 9.61 2.62
C ARG A 39 7.99 10.52 2.16
N ALA A 40 8.06 11.03 0.94
CA ALA A 40 7.00 11.88 0.38
C ALA A 40 5.65 11.15 0.32
N LEU A 41 5.65 9.87 -0.08
CA LEU A 41 4.45 9.02 -0.05
C LEU A 41 3.86 8.91 1.37
N ARG A 42 4.70 8.63 2.37
CA ARG A 42 4.24 8.52 3.76
C ARG A 42 3.69 9.84 4.31
N THR A 43 4.26 10.97 3.90
CA THR A 43 3.75 12.30 4.28
C THR A 43 2.39 12.55 3.65
N LEU A 44 2.22 12.31 2.35
CA LEU A 44 0.92 12.42 1.68
C LEU A 44 -0.11 11.51 2.34
N TRP A 45 0.25 10.26 2.61
CA TRP A 45 -0.64 9.31 3.27
C TRP A 45 -1.08 9.82 4.64
N ALA A 46 -0.17 10.40 5.42
CA ALA A 46 -0.52 10.94 6.73
C ALA A 46 -1.57 12.06 6.64
N GLN A 47 -1.56 12.84 5.57
CA GLN A 47 -2.47 13.96 5.32
C GLN A 47 -3.77 13.53 4.64
N HIS A 48 -3.76 12.41 3.92
CA HIS A 48 -4.89 11.94 3.15
C HIS A 48 -6.06 11.50 4.06
N PRO A 49 -7.33 11.87 3.80
CA PRO A 49 -8.45 11.53 4.68
C PRO A 49 -8.72 10.01 4.75
N ARG A 50 -8.38 9.27 3.69
CA ARG A 50 -8.47 7.79 3.63
C ARG A 50 -7.11 7.13 3.93
N GLY A 51 -7.10 5.82 4.16
CA GLY A 51 -5.87 5.09 4.51
C GLY A 51 -5.66 5.04 6.02
N VAL A 52 -6.73 4.90 6.80
CA VAL A 52 -6.63 4.63 8.24
C VAL A 52 -6.12 3.20 8.42
N MET A 53 -5.32 2.94 9.45
CA MET A 53 -4.69 1.65 9.70
C MET A 53 -5.21 1.03 10.98
N ALA A 54 -5.59 -0.24 10.92
CA ALA A 54 -6.05 -1.01 12.07
C ALA A 54 -5.35 -2.37 12.16
N VAL A 55 -5.04 -2.81 13.38
CA VAL A 55 -4.55 -4.17 13.66
C VAL A 55 -5.52 -4.86 14.61
N ASP A 56 -6.03 -6.02 14.22
CA ASP A 56 -6.97 -6.81 15.02
C ASP A 56 -6.59 -8.30 14.98
N ALA A 57 -6.67 -9.00 16.11
CA ALA A 57 -6.39 -10.43 16.20
C ALA A 57 -7.58 -11.30 15.75
N SER A 58 -8.73 -10.69 15.45
CA SER A 58 -9.96 -11.39 15.07
C SER A 58 -10.36 -11.19 13.60
N ALA A 59 -9.66 -10.32 12.88
CA ALA A 59 -10.00 -9.97 11.51
C ALA A 59 -8.95 -10.47 10.52
N ALA A 60 -9.40 -10.89 9.33
CA ALA A 60 -8.50 -11.15 8.22
C ALA A 60 -7.89 -9.83 7.71
N SER A 61 -6.65 -9.90 7.22
CA SER A 61 -6.03 -8.76 6.55
C SER A 61 -6.77 -8.40 5.27
N ALA A 62 -7.17 -7.14 5.15
CA ALA A 62 -7.91 -6.64 4.00
C ALA A 62 -7.75 -5.13 3.86
N TYR A 63 -7.87 -4.66 2.61
CA TYR A 63 -8.14 -3.25 2.34
C TYR A 63 -9.64 -3.08 2.08
N LEU A 64 -10.29 -2.23 2.87
CA LEU A 64 -11.71 -1.92 2.77
C LEU A 64 -11.86 -0.52 2.18
N ALA A 65 -12.12 -0.45 0.87
CA ALA A 65 -12.24 0.79 0.11
C ALA A 65 -13.43 1.65 0.57
N GLU A 66 -14.57 1.00 0.78
CA GLU A 66 -15.84 1.65 1.11
C GLU A 66 -15.92 2.16 2.56
N PRO A 67 -16.81 3.12 2.85
CA PRO A 67 -17.13 3.53 4.21
C PRO A 67 -17.45 2.30 5.08
N THR A 68 -16.71 2.15 6.16
CA THR A 68 -16.80 1.00 7.04
C THR A 68 -16.75 1.46 8.50
N TYR A 69 -17.48 0.73 9.33
CA TYR A 69 -17.32 0.80 10.77
C TYR A 69 -16.33 -0.27 11.22
N TRP A 70 -15.24 0.17 11.83
CA TRP A 70 -14.36 -0.72 12.57
C TRP A 70 -14.35 -0.27 14.03
N ARG A 71 -15.10 -1.00 14.87
CA ARG A 71 -15.32 -0.63 16.27
C ARG A 71 -15.90 0.79 16.39
N HIS A 72 -15.15 1.74 16.96
CA HIS A 72 -15.55 3.13 17.12
C HIS A 72 -15.08 4.03 15.96
N LEU A 73 -14.34 3.49 15.00
CA LEU A 73 -13.88 4.24 13.84
C LEU A 73 -14.92 4.13 12.72
N HIS A 74 -15.31 5.27 12.18
CA HIS A 74 -16.05 5.37 10.93
C HIS A 74 -15.14 6.02 9.90
N THR A 75 -14.72 5.26 8.88
CA THR A 75 -13.75 5.71 7.90
C THR A 75 -13.96 5.01 6.56
N ALA A 76 -13.47 5.61 5.47
CA ALA A 76 -13.30 4.95 4.19
C ALA A 76 -11.81 4.65 3.94
N GLY A 77 -11.51 3.64 3.13
CA GLY A 77 -10.14 3.20 2.85
C GLY A 77 -9.41 2.72 4.09
N LEU A 78 -9.97 1.75 4.81
CA LEU A 78 -9.33 1.13 5.98
C LEU A 78 -8.35 0.03 5.54
N LEU A 79 -7.10 0.12 5.98
CA LEU A 79 -6.14 -0.97 5.92
C LEU A 79 -6.24 -1.75 7.23
N LEU A 80 -6.85 -2.92 7.19
CA LEU A 80 -7.01 -3.80 8.33
C LEU A 80 -6.00 -4.94 8.23
N TRP A 81 -5.25 -5.19 9.31
CA TRP A 81 -4.32 -6.31 9.39
C TRP A 81 -4.65 -7.25 10.54
N HIS A 82 -4.50 -8.55 10.27
CA HIS A 82 -4.31 -9.51 11.33
C HIS A 82 -2.96 -9.27 12.02
N VAL A 83 -2.89 -9.45 13.34
CA VAL A 83 -1.65 -9.25 14.11
C VAL A 83 -0.47 -10.08 13.57
N ASP A 84 -0.72 -11.32 13.15
CA ASP A 84 0.32 -12.20 12.59
C ASP A 84 0.83 -11.72 11.24
N ASP A 85 0.04 -11.00 10.46
CA ASP A 85 0.49 -10.46 9.17
C ASP A 85 1.46 -9.30 9.37
N VAL A 86 1.24 -8.50 10.41
CA VAL A 86 2.19 -7.45 10.83
C VAL A 86 3.49 -8.08 11.34
N MET A 87 3.40 -9.14 12.15
CA MET A 87 4.54 -9.67 12.89
C MET A 87 5.36 -10.72 12.13
N GLN A 88 4.70 -11.54 11.31
CA GLN A 88 5.30 -12.76 10.75
C GLN A 88 5.06 -12.87 9.24
N ARG A 89 3.83 -12.65 8.76
CA ARG A 89 3.45 -12.83 7.35
C ARG A 89 3.51 -11.52 6.57
N ARG A 90 4.75 -11.06 6.32
CA ARG A 90 5.05 -9.76 5.68
C ARG A 90 4.41 -9.60 4.30
N GLU A 91 4.18 -10.68 3.56
CA GLU A 91 3.55 -10.62 2.24
C GLU A 91 2.10 -10.12 2.34
N ALA A 92 1.28 -10.72 3.22
CA ALA A 92 -0.10 -10.28 3.47
C ALA A 92 -0.16 -8.81 3.95
N PHE A 93 0.80 -8.37 4.75
CA PHE A 93 0.92 -6.95 5.12
C PHE A 93 1.02 -6.07 3.88
N TRP A 94 1.94 -6.40 2.97
CA TRP A 94 2.17 -5.62 1.77
C TRP A 94 1.09 -5.76 0.70
N GLU A 95 0.35 -6.87 0.64
CA GLU A 95 -0.81 -6.98 -0.24
C GLU A 95 -1.91 -5.96 0.12
N VAL A 96 -2.16 -5.75 1.41
CA VAL A 96 -3.12 -4.72 1.86
C VAL A 96 -2.64 -3.32 1.49
N VAL A 97 -1.34 -3.02 1.68
CA VAL A 97 -0.75 -1.74 1.24
C VAL A 97 -0.84 -1.60 -0.29
N GLY A 98 -0.56 -2.67 -1.02
CA GLY A 98 -0.64 -2.71 -2.49
C GLY A 98 -2.04 -2.41 -2.99
N ALA A 99 -3.07 -3.02 -2.40
CA ALA A 99 -4.46 -2.75 -2.74
C ALA A 99 -4.86 -1.29 -2.47
N TRP A 100 -4.41 -0.71 -1.36
CA TRP A 100 -4.64 0.71 -1.09
C TRP A 100 -3.91 1.62 -2.08
N LEU A 101 -2.65 1.33 -2.43
CA LEU A 101 -1.90 2.09 -3.43
C LEU A 101 -2.54 2.02 -4.81
N ASP A 102 -3.04 0.85 -5.20
CA ASP A 102 -3.74 0.63 -6.46
C ASP A 102 -5.00 1.51 -6.55
N HIS A 103 -5.80 1.53 -5.48
CA HIS A 103 -6.97 2.40 -5.39
C HIS A 103 -6.56 3.89 -5.36
N TRP A 104 -5.48 4.23 -4.66
CA TRP A 104 -5.00 5.61 -4.58
C TRP A 104 -4.57 6.15 -5.95
N LEU A 105 -3.73 5.39 -6.66
CA LEU A 105 -3.26 5.74 -8.00
C LEU A 105 -4.40 5.77 -9.02
N GLY A 106 -5.49 5.04 -8.80
CA GLY A 106 -6.61 4.95 -9.73
C GLY A 106 -7.58 6.12 -9.61
N SER A 107 -7.87 6.57 -8.38
CA SER A 107 -9.00 7.48 -8.14
C SER A 107 -8.90 8.30 -6.86
N ASP A 108 -7.69 8.59 -6.39
CA ASP A 108 -7.49 9.23 -5.09
C ASP A 108 -8.15 8.43 -3.93
N ALA A 109 -8.20 7.10 -4.09
CA ALA A 109 -8.89 6.16 -3.22
C ALA A 109 -10.41 6.39 -3.10
N THR A 110 -11.10 6.93 -4.11
CA THR A 110 -12.56 7.20 -4.09
C THR A 110 -13.41 6.43 -5.11
N GLY A 111 -12.81 5.67 -6.03
CA GLY A 111 -13.51 5.00 -7.13
C GLY A 111 -12.78 3.78 -7.65
N ALA A 112 -12.50 3.75 -8.95
CA ALA A 112 -11.88 2.58 -9.59
C ALA A 112 -10.38 2.45 -9.26
N PHE A 113 -9.87 1.24 -9.41
CA PHE A 113 -8.47 0.90 -9.18
C PHE A 113 -7.60 1.23 -10.40
N PHE A 114 -6.33 1.54 -10.16
CA PHE A 114 -5.38 1.86 -11.22
C PHE A 114 -5.14 0.67 -12.16
N SER A 115 -5.01 -0.52 -11.58
CA SER A 115 -4.84 -1.78 -12.30
C SER A 115 -6.00 -2.10 -13.26
N GLU A 116 -7.20 -1.61 -12.97
CA GLU A 116 -8.39 -1.73 -13.81
C GLU A 116 -8.47 -0.67 -14.92
N GLY A 117 -7.43 0.17 -15.06
CA GLY A 117 -7.33 1.20 -16.09
C GLY A 117 -7.76 2.60 -15.64
N ALA A 118 -8.15 2.78 -14.38
CA ALA A 118 -8.39 4.11 -13.84
C ALA A 118 -7.07 4.87 -13.61
N ARG A 119 -7.16 6.20 -13.51
CA ARG A 119 -5.99 7.05 -13.27
C ARG A 119 -6.38 8.29 -12.48
N ALA A 120 -5.76 8.48 -11.32
CA ALA A 120 -5.88 9.72 -10.57
C ALA A 120 -5.19 10.86 -11.34
N PRO A 121 -5.67 12.12 -11.23
CA PRO A 121 -5.13 13.24 -12.02
C PRO A 121 -3.60 13.43 -11.90
N PHE A 122 -3.04 13.12 -10.73
CA PHE A 122 -1.62 13.26 -10.44
C PHE A 122 -0.73 12.15 -11.03
N VAL A 123 -1.30 11.04 -11.51
CA VAL A 123 -0.54 9.95 -12.13
C VAL A 123 -0.29 10.29 -13.61
N PRO A 124 0.96 10.37 -14.08
CA PRO A 124 1.26 10.65 -15.48
C PRO A 124 0.70 9.56 -16.41
N GLU A 125 0.18 9.99 -17.56
CA GLU A 125 -0.37 9.09 -18.59
C GLU A 125 0.64 8.00 -19.00
N ASP A 126 1.92 8.36 -19.14
CA ASP A 126 2.96 7.40 -19.51
C ASP A 126 3.24 6.35 -18.42
N ALA A 127 3.01 6.67 -17.15
CA ALA A 127 3.08 5.67 -16.08
C ALA A 127 1.90 4.70 -16.16
N ALA A 128 0.69 5.20 -16.43
CA ALA A 128 -0.51 4.37 -16.62
C ALA A 128 -0.37 3.42 -17.82
N ARG A 129 0.03 3.95 -18.98
CA ARG A 129 0.25 3.16 -20.20
C ARG A 129 1.27 2.05 -19.99
N ARG A 130 2.42 2.35 -19.39
CA ARG A 130 3.46 1.33 -19.11
C ARG A 130 2.97 0.23 -18.16
N TRP A 131 2.01 0.51 -17.27
CA TRP A 131 1.41 -0.55 -16.46
C TRP A 131 0.50 -1.46 -17.29
N GLN A 132 -0.29 -0.90 -18.21
CA GLN A 132 -1.11 -1.70 -19.12
C GLN A 132 -0.24 -2.58 -20.03
N ASP A 133 0.92 -2.08 -20.48
CA ASP A 133 1.90 -2.88 -21.22
C ASP A 133 2.43 -4.06 -20.37
N VAL A 134 2.68 -3.83 -19.07
CA VAL A 134 3.08 -4.91 -18.13
C VAL A 134 1.99 -5.97 -18.03
N LEU A 135 0.73 -5.56 -17.83
CA LEU A 135 -0.40 -6.49 -17.71
C LEU A 135 -0.59 -7.32 -18.99
N ALA A 136 -0.45 -6.71 -20.17
CA ALA A 136 -0.63 -7.38 -21.45
C ALA A 136 0.40 -8.49 -21.71
N LEU A 137 1.58 -8.42 -21.09
CA LEU A 137 2.64 -9.42 -21.25
C LEU A 137 2.40 -10.67 -20.40
N GLY A 138 1.70 -10.56 -19.27
CA GLY A 138 1.29 -11.70 -18.44
C GLY A 138 2.42 -12.47 -17.74
N TYR A 139 3.67 -12.02 -17.78
CA TYR A 139 4.83 -12.79 -17.29
C TYR A 139 4.78 -13.14 -15.81
N ALA A 140 4.08 -12.34 -14.99
CA ALA A 140 3.96 -12.59 -13.57
C ALA A 140 2.94 -13.68 -13.19
N GLU A 141 2.14 -14.21 -14.13
CA GLU A 141 1.07 -15.16 -13.82
C GLU A 141 1.57 -16.41 -13.09
N ASP A 142 2.62 -17.06 -13.59
CA ASP A 142 3.15 -18.28 -12.98
C ASP A 142 3.66 -18.05 -11.55
N LEU A 143 4.26 -16.88 -11.30
CA LEU A 143 4.78 -16.51 -9.99
C LEU A 143 3.66 -16.11 -9.02
N LEU A 144 2.67 -15.35 -9.51
CA LEU A 144 1.65 -14.71 -8.68
C LEU A 144 0.33 -15.50 -8.62
N GLY A 145 0.17 -16.52 -9.47
CA GLY A 145 -0.99 -17.41 -9.53
C GLY A 145 -2.29 -16.71 -9.87
N THR A 146 -2.27 -15.68 -10.71
CA THR A 146 -3.45 -14.91 -11.11
C THR A 146 -3.21 -14.12 -12.41
N GLN A 147 -4.28 -13.85 -13.15
CA GLN A 147 -4.33 -12.87 -14.25
C GLN A 147 -5.19 -11.64 -13.91
N GLU A 148 -5.92 -11.69 -12.79
CA GLU A 148 -6.80 -10.59 -12.38
C GLU A 148 -5.96 -9.33 -12.04
N PRO A 149 -6.19 -8.18 -12.71
CA PRO A 149 -5.30 -7.01 -12.64
C PRO A 149 -5.04 -6.47 -11.23
N ALA A 150 -6.07 -6.33 -10.39
CA ALA A 150 -5.91 -5.80 -9.04
C ALA A 150 -5.13 -6.77 -8.14
N THR A 151 -5.37 -8.07 -8.29
CA THR A 151 -4.59 -9.10 -7.59
C THR A 151 -3.15 -9.16 -8.09
N LEU A 152 -2.91 -9.01 -9.40
CA LEU A 152 -1.55 -8.87 -9.95
C LEU A 152 -0.83 -7.65 -9.37
N PHE A 153 -1.48 -6.49 -9.32
CA PHE A 153 -0.88 -5.28 -8.74
C PHE A 153 -0.49 -5.50 -7.28
N ARG A 154 -1.42 -5.92 -6.42
CA ARG A 154 -1.16 -6.04 -4.98
C ARG A 154 -0.16 -7.15 -4.65
N ARG A 155 -0.23 -8.31 -5.32
CA ARG A 155 0.71 -9.42 -5.11
C ARG A 155 2.09 -9.10 -5.69
N GLY A 156 2.14 -8.47 -6.86
CA GLY A 156 3.38 -7.98 -7.46
C GLY A 156 4.08 -6.97 -6.54
N PHE A 157 3.32 -6.02 -6.00
CA PHE A 157 3.86 -5.07 -5.01
C PHE A 157 4.34 -5.79 -3.75
N ALA A 158 3.54 -6.70 -3.20
CA ALA A 158 3.93 -7.48 -2.01
C ALA A 158 5.20 -8.31 -2.24
N ARG A 159 5.31 -8.96 -3.40
CA ARG A 159 6.47 -9.73 -3.80
C ARG A 159 7.70 -8.84 -3.96
N LEU A 160 7.58 -7.66 -4.58
CA LEU A 160 8.67 -6.69 -4.65
C LEU A 160 9.16 -6.29 -3.25
N MET A 161 8.23 -6.11 -2.31
CA MET A 161 8.59 -5.73 -0.95
C MET A 161 9.20 -6.91 -0.18
N VAL A 162 8.80 -8.15 -0.39
CA VAL A 162 9.33 -9.29 0.37
C VAL A 162 10.57 -9.92 -0.28
N SER A 163 10.51 -10.23 -1.57
CA SER A 163 11.57 -10.88 -2.34
C SER A 163 11.75 -10.19 -3.71
N PRO A 164 12.41 -9.02 -3.76
CA PRO A 164 12.57 -8.25 -5.00
C PRO A 164 13.18 -9.05 -6.16
N ARG A 165 14.14 -9.93 -5.84
CA ARG A 165 14.87 -10.73 -6.82
C ARG A 165 13.97 -11.73 -7.55
N GLU A 166 13.00 -12.33 -6.87
CA GLU A 166 12.06 -13.25 -7.51
C GLU A 166 11.18 -12.52 -8.51
N LEU A 167 10.67 -11.33 -8.15
CA LEU A 167 9.90 -10.52 -9.08
C LEU A 167 10.76 -10.03 -10.25
N ASP A 168 12.01 -9.63 -10.01
CA ASP A 168 12.93 -9.22 -11.09
C ASP A 168 13.19 -10.32 -12.12
N ILE A 169 13.21 -11.58 -11.68
CA ILE A 169 13.41 -12.73 -12.56
C ILE A 169 12.13 -13.05 -13.32
N ALA A 170 10.99 -13.12 -12.63
CA ALA A 170 9.72 -13.51 -13.25
C ALA A 170 9.14 -12.41 -14.13
N ASP A 171 9.15 -11.16 -13.65
CA ASP A 171 8.61 -10.00 -14.37
C ASP A 171 9.45 -8.72 -14.09
N PRO A 172 10.57 -8.55 -14.82
CA PRO A 172 11.43 -7.38 -14.67
C PRO A 172 10.73 -6.06 -15.04
N GLN A 173 9.67 -6.10 -15.85
CA GLN A 173 8.95 -4.88 -16.26
C GLN A 173 8.05 -4.40 -15.14
N MET A 174 7.30 -5.30 -14.51
CA MET A 174 6.51 -5.02 -13.31
C MET A 174 7.40 -4.49 -12.18
N ALA A 175 8.52 -5.17 -11.90
CA ALA A 175 9.45 -4.74 -10.86
C ALA A 175 10.04 -3.34 -11.14
N ARG A 176 10.40 -3.06 -12.40
CA ARG A 176 10.88 -1.74 -12.82
C ARG A 176 9.80 -0.68 -12.71
N TRP A 177 8.56 -0.98 -13.07
CA TRP A 177 7.45 -0.05 -12.98
C TRP A 177 7.23 0.38 -11.53
N PHE A 178 7.12 -0.56 -10.60
CA PHE A 178 6.97 -0.24 -9.18
C PHE A 178 8.13 0.61 -8.64
N ARG A 179 9.38 0.31 -9.03
CA ARG A 179 10.53 1.10 -8.57
C ARG A 179 10.55 2.52 -9.13
N THR A 180 10.14 2.69 -10.39
CA THR A 180 10.22 3.98 -11.09
C THR A 180 9.02 4.88 -10.83
N VAL A 181 7.88 4.31 -10.41
CA VAL A 181 6.64 5.03 -10.11
C VAL A 181 6.38 5.00 -8.59
N VAL A 182 6.01 3.85 -8.05
CA VAL A 182 5.51 3.72 -6.66
C VAL A 182 6.59 3.91 -5.60
N LEU A 183 7.81 3.41 -5.82
CA LEU A 183 8.92 3.58 -4.87
C LEU A 183 9.84 4.75 -5.22
N ASN A 184 9.45 5.58 -6.19
CA ASN A 184 10.22 6.74 -6.60
C ASN A 184 9.86 7.96 -5.73
N GLU A 185 10.80 8.40 -4.90
CA GLU A 185 10.63 9.58 -4.05
C GLU A 185 10.34 10.86 -4.86
N ALA A 186 10.97 11.04 -6.03
CA ALA A 186 10.77 12.23 -6.84
C ALA A 186 9.34 12.31 -7.42
N PHE A 187 8.75 11.17 -7.77
CA PHE A 187 7.37 11.08 -8.21
C PHE A 187 6.42 11.64 -7.13
N TRP A 188 6.52 11.15 -5.89
CA TRP A 188 5.64 11.61 -4.81
C TRP A 188 5.90 13.05 -4.35
N ARG A 189 7.13 13.55 -4.46
CA ARG A 189 7.42 14.97 -4.21
C ARG A 189 6.77 15.87 -5.26
N ALA A 190 6.73 15.44 -6.52
CA ALA A 190 6.01 16.16 -7.56
C ALA A 190 4.51 16.22 -7.24
N VAL A 191 3.91 15.11 -6.81
CA VAL A 191 2.49 15.07 -6.36
C VAL A 191 2.22 16.08 -5.24
N GLN A 192 3.07 16.15 -4.21
CA GLN A 192 2.97 17.17 -3.14
C GLN A 192 3.06 18.61 -3.64
N GLY A 193 3.82 18.85 -4.71
CA GLY A 193 4.00 20.17 -5.30
C GLY A 193 2.86 20.62 -6.19
N VAL A 194 1.99 19.70 -6.64
CA VAL A 194 0.84 19.97 -7.50
C VAL A 194 -0.38 20.46 -6.71
N GLU A 195 -0.42 20.26 -5.39
CA GLU A 195 -1.50 20.76 -4.50
C GLU A 195 -1.34 22.23 -4.06
N LYS A 196 -0.66 23.08 -4.84
CA LYS A 196 -0.57 24.53 -4.60
C LYS A 196 -1.44 25.31 -5.57
#